data_AF-A0A849Q3U0-F1
#
_entry.id   AF-A0A849Q3U0-F1
#
_cell.length_a   1.000
_cell.length_b   1.000
_cell.length_c   1.000
_cell.angle_alpha   90.00
_cell.angle_beta   90.00
_cell.angle_gamma   90.00
#
_symmetry.space_group_name_H-M   'P 1'
#
loop_
_entity.id
_entity.type
_entity.pdbx_description
1 polymer ?
#
loop_
_entity_poly.entity_id
_entity_poly.type
_entity_poly.pdbx_seq_one_letter_code
_entity_poly.pdbx_strand_id
1 'polypeptide(L)'
;MVIALFRDRQAITAVVSVLLVLVVLTTFVTAIRAYYIPALAAEHEIDHMQEVHKSFSEFAAKACSDTSSGVVHIPLGDGGLPFYSSLSSSGIITLDPGGSSINISLENISEVSKDVEGFTTIHNITNVSSLRMWTDDLEAGEYTVSINNSTENRTSIFVYPNGALVTETFANNSSRGRITLRSGGMGDSLILGNTFGMDLLNMNQSELPVILNNAYNDPEAFPLSLTFNGSFQVSYTPVNETLNISTGYFNYRASNNYWIDQELIFENGAVILKQGRNSEIRSCPFMSFENNDSLLHMSVFNITGKKSSLSGNGNSIVTLRVVGSEDYLYSN
;
A
#
# COMPACT_ATOMS: atom_id res chain seq x y z
N MET A 1 -100.02 -33.24 -0.61
CA MET A 1 -98.78 -33.92 -1.04
C MET A 1 -97.64 -33.34 -0.23
N VAL A 2 -97.29 -33.98 0.89
CA VAL A 2 -96.18 -33.53 1.74
C VAL A 2 -94.96 -34.34 1.34
N ILE A 3 -93.96 -33.68 0.75
CA ILE A 3 -92.68 -34.29 0.41
C ILE A 3 -91.84 -34.31 1.69
N ALA A 4 -91.62 -35.51 2.24
CA ALA A 4 -90.68 -35.72 3.33
C ALA A 4 -89.26 -35.74 2.76
N LEU A 5 -88.46 -34.73 3.11
CA LEU A 5 -87.04 -34.62 2.76
C LEU A 5 -86.24 -35.43 3.80
N PHE A 6 -85.81 -36.64 3.43
CA PHE A 6 -84.94 -37.45 4.30
C PHE A 6 -83.56 -36.81 4.40
N ARG A 7 -83.22 -36.33 5.60
CA ARG A 7 -81.89 -35.82 5.97
C ARG A 7 -80.94 -37.00 6.12
N ASP A 8 -80.13 -37.25 5.09
CA ASP A 8 -79.10 -38.29 5.13
C ASP A 8 -77.92 -37.84 6.03
N ARG A 9 -77.78 -38.48 7.20
CA ARG A 9 -76.69 -38.22 8.14
C ARG A 9 -75.36 -38.84 7.69
N GLN A 10 -75.37 -39.80 6.77
CA GLN A 10 -74.16 -40.46 6.27
C GLN A 10 -73.37 -39.52 5.35
N ALA A 11 -74.06 -38.80 4.45
CA ALA A 11 -73.44 -37.80 3.59
C ALA A 11 -72.76 -36.66 4.38
N ILE A 12 -73.38 -36.20 5.48
CA ILE A 12 -72.82 -35.14 6.33
C ILE A 12 -71.55 -35.62 7.03
N THR A 13 -71.52 -36.87 7.52
CA THR A 13 -70.37 -37.42 8.25
C THR A 13 -69.15 -37.61 7.34
N ALA A 14 -69.36 -38.07 6.09
CA ALA A 14 -68.29 -38.21 5.11
C ALA A 14 -67.66 -36.86 4.75
N VAL A 15 -68.48 -35.82 4.54
CA VAL A 15 -68.00 -34.47 4.22
C VAL A 15 -67.22 -33.87 5.40
N VAL A 16 -67.73 -34.01 6.63
CA VAL A 16 -67.03 -33.51 7.83
C VAL A 16 -65.69 -34.22 8.04
N SER A 17 -65.61 -35.53 7.78
CA SER A 17 -64.35 -36.28 7.84
C SER A 17 -63.32 -35.76 6.84
N VAL A 18 -63.71 -35.51 5.59
CA VAL A 18 -62.79 -34.99 4.56
C VAL A 18 -62.34 -33.57 4.90
N LEU A 19 -63.25 -32.72 5.40
CA LEU A 19 -62.91 -31.37 5.84
C LEU A 19 -61.91 -31.39 6.99
N LEU A 20 -62.08 -32.28 7.97
CA LEU A 20 -61.14 -32.40 9.09
C LEU A 20 -59.75 -32.81 8.60
N VAL A 21 -59.66 -33.82 7.72
CA VAL A 21 -58.39 -34.25 7.13
C VAL A 21 -57.74 -33.11 6.33
N LEU A 22 -58.53 -32.36 5.55
CA LEU A 22 -58.01 -31.23 4.79
C LEU A 22 -57.47 -30.13 5.72
N VAL A 23 -58.18 -29.80 6.80
CA VAL A 23 -57.73 -28.82 7.80
C VAL A 23 -56.43 -29.27 8.49
N VAL A 24 -56.31 -30.55 8.83
CA VAL A 24 -55.08 -31.09 9.41
C VAL A 24 -53.93 -31.01 8.40
N LEU A 25 -54.17 -31.39 7.14
CA LEU A 25 -53.17 -31.33 6.08
C LEU A 25 -52.72 -29.89 5.79
N THR A 26 -53.64 -28.94 5.66
CA THR A 26 -53.30 -27.54 5.42
C THR A 26 -52.57 -26.92 6.60
N THR A 27 -52.95 -27.28 7.83
CA THR A 27 -52.23 -26.84 9.04
C THR A 27 -50.79 -27.38 9.05
N PHE A 28 -50.61 -28.65 8.71
CA PHE A 28 -49.29 -29.27 8.62
C PHE A 28 -48.40 -28.63 7.54
N VAL A 29 -48.94 -28.42 6.33
CA VAL A 29 -48.21 -27.75 5.24
C VAL A 29 -47.86 -26.30 5.60
N THR A 30 -48.78 -25.59 6.28
CA THR A 30 -48.52 -24.24 6.79
C THR A 30 -47.40 -24.24 7.82
N ALA A 31 -47.38 -25.20 8.75
CA ALA A 31 -46.32 -25.31 9.75
C ALA A 31 -44.94 -25.58 9.12
N ILE A 32 -44.85 -26.46 8.11
CA ILE A 32 -43.61 -26.70 7.37
C ILE A 32 -43.09 -25.41 6.72
N ARG A 33 -43.97 -24.64 6.06
CA ARG A 33 -43.60 -23.39 5.39
C ARG A 33 -43.20 -22.29 6.37
N ALA A 34 -43.82 -22.24 7.54
CA ALA A 34 -43.59 -21.19 8.52
C ALA A 34 -42.32 -21.40 9.34
N TYR A 35 -41.96 -22.66 9.63
CA TYR A 35 -40.87 -22.95 10.58
C TYR A 35 -39.72 -23.76 9.98
N TYR A 36 -40.01 -24.77 9.16
CA TYR A 36 -38.98 -25.71 8.70
C TYR A 36 -38.21 -25.18 7.49
N ILE A 37 -38.91 -24.61 6.50
CA ILE A 37 -38.28 -24.06 5.29
C ILE A 37 -37.35 -22.89 5.61
N PRO A 38 -37.74 -21.87 6.40
CA PRO A 38 -36.83 -20.76 6.73
C PRO A 38 -35.58 -21.21 7.48
N ALA A 39 -35.70 -22.19 8.39
CA ALA A 39 -34.56 -22.71 9.14
C ALA A 39 -33.57 -23.44 8.22
N LEU A 40 -34.06 -24.29 7.32
CA LEU A 40 -33.22 -24.96 6.31
C LEU A 40 -32.58 -23.97 5.35
N ALA A 41 -33.33 -22.95 4.90
CA ALA A 41 -32.80 -21.94 4.00
C ALA A 41 -31.71 -21.11 4.68
N ALA A 42 -31.89 -20.74 5.96
CA ALA A 42 -30.84 -20.07 6.73
C ALA A 42 -29.57 -20.93 6.87
N GLU A 43 -29.71 -22.24 7.10
CA GLU A 43 -28.57 -23.16 7.17
C GLU A 43 -27.81 -23.24 5.83
N HIS A 44 -28.52 -23.37 4.71
CA HIS A 44 -27.92 -23.31 3.38
C HIS A 44 -27.22 -21.98 3.09
N GLU A 45 -27.82 -20.84 3.50
CA GLU A 45 -27.20 -19.52 3.35
C GLU A 45 -25.95 -19.37 4.23
N ILE A 46 -25.93 -19.96 5.43
CA ILE A 46 -24.74 -20.02 6.29
C ILE A 46 -23.63 -20.82 5.60
N ASP A 47 -23.93 -22.01 5.10
CA ASP A 47 -22.95 -22.88 4.43
C ASP A 47 -22.37 -22.23 3.18
N HIS A 48 -23.23 -21.58 2.38
CA HIS A 48 -22.80 -20.79 1.22
C HIS A 48 -21.85 -19.67 1.62
N MET A 49 -22.17 -18.89 2.66
CA MET A 49 -21.28 -17.84 3.14
C MET A 49 -19.95 -18.38 3.68
N GLN A 50 -19.94 -19.58 4.27
CA GLN A 50 -18.71 -20.25 4.67
C GLN A 50 -17.87 -20.67 3.46
N GLU A 51 -18.50 -21.13 2.38
CA GLU A 51 -17.81 -21.46 1.12
C GLU A 51 -17.18 -20.21 0.50
N VAL A 52 -17.93 -19.09 0.40
CA VAL A 52 -17.40 -17.81 -0.09
C VAL A 52 -16.21 -17.35 0.77
N HIS A 53 -16.33 -17.40 2.10
CA HIS A 53 -15.25 -17.00 3.00
C HIS A 53 -14.00 -17.89 2.86
N LYS A 54 -14.20 -19.19 2.64
CA LYS A 54 -13.12 -20.13 2.33
C LYS A 54 -12.45 -19.76 1.00
N SER A 55 -13.21 -19.45 -0.05
CA SER A 55 -12.66 -19.03 -1.35
C SER A 55 -11.83 -17.74 -1.24
N PHE A 56 -12.29 -16.74 -0.48
CA PHE A 56 -11.51 -15.52 -0.23
C PHE A 56 -10.23 -15.81 0.55
N SER A 57 -10.30 -16.66 1.58
CA SER A 57 -9.14 -17.07 2.36
C SER A 57 -8.13 -17.86 1.51
N GLU A 58 -8.62 -18.74 0.64
CA GLU A 58 -7.80 -19.50 -0.31
C GLU A 58 -7.14 -18.57 -1.33
N PHE A 59 -7.87 -17.58 -1.85
CA PHE A 59 -7.31 -16.57 -2.74
C PHE A 59 -6.20 -15.78 -2.06
N ALA A 60 -6.42 -15.30 -0.84
CA ALA A 60 -5.41 -14.57 -0.08
C ALA A 60 -4.18 -15.43 0.22
N ALA A 61 -4.36 -16.68 0.64
CA ALA A 61 -3.25 -17.61 0.88
C ALA A 61 -2.44 -17.87 -0.40
N LYS A 62 -3.10 -18.04 -1.55
CA LYS A 62 -2.44 -18.19 -2.86
C LYS A 62 -1.75 -16.92 -3.33
N ALA A 63 -2.31 -15.74 -3.04
CA ALA A 63 -1.69 -14.46 -3.36
C ALA A 63 -0.40 -14.26 -2.54
N CYS A 64 -0.42 -14.59 -1.24
CA CYS A 64 0.74 -14.44 -0.37
C CYS A 64 1.79 -15.55 -0.51
N SER A 65 1.48 -16.62 -1.25
CA SER A 65 2.41 -17.70 -1.55
C SER A 65 3.03 -17.41 -2.92
N ASP A 66 4.37 -17.37 -3.03
CA ASP A 66 5.15 -17.14 -4.27
C ASP A 66 4.89 -18.17 -5.41
N THR A 67 3.84 -18.98 -5.27
CA THR A 67 3.34 -19.91 -6.26
C THR A 67 2.90 -19.20 -7.55
N SER A 68 3.42 -19.71 -8.66
CA SER A 68 3.04 -19.28 -10.00
C SER A 68 1.56 -19.59 -10.30
N SER A 69 0.78 -18.52 -10.47
CA SER A 69 -0.60 -18.49 -10.98
C SER A 69 -1.57 -19.54 -10.44
N GLY A 70 -2.32 -19.19 -9.39
CA GLY A 70 -3.44 -19.99 -8.88
C GLY A 70 -4.81 -19.57 -9.43
N VAL A 71 -5.72 -20.53 -9.58
CA VAL A 71 -7.14 -20.26 -9.88
C VAL A 71 -7.97 -20.51 -8.63
N VAL A 72 -8.95 -19.63 -8.36
CA VAL A 72 -9.92 -19.76 -7.27
C VAL A 72 -11.32 -19.57 -7.79
N HIS A 73 -12.24 -20.38 -7.27
CA HIS A 73 -13.65 -20.36 -7.60
C HIS A 73 -14.43 -19.73 -6.45
N ILE A 74 -15.26 -18.73 -6.75
CA ILE A 74 -16.14 -18.07 -5.79
C ILE A 74 -17.58 -18.33 -6.21
N PRO A 75 -18.39 -19.03 -5.39
CA PRO A 75 -19.80 -19.21 -5.67
C PRO A 75 -20.55 -17.88 -5.45
N LEU A 76 -21.50 -17.56 -6.32
CA LEU A 76 -22.32 -16.35 -6.20
C LEU A 76 -23.63 -16.62 -5.44
N GLY A 77 -24.08 -17.87 -5.36
CA GLY A 77 -25.27 -18.30 -4.62
C GLY A 77 -25.21 -19.78 -4.25
N ASP A 78 -26.23 -20.23 -3.53
CA ASP A 78 -26.28 -21.53 -2.84
C ASP A 78 -27.01 -22.64 -3.63
N GLY A 79 -27.54 -22.32 -4.81
CA GLY A 79 -28.36 -23.25 -5.61
C GLY A 79 -29.84 -23.34 -5.19
N GLY A 80 -30.18 -22.82 -4.00
CA GLY A 80 -31.48 -22.97 -3.35
C GLY A 80 -31.78 -24.38 -2.85
N LEU A 81 -32.90 -24.53 -2.13
CA LEU A 81 -33.32 -25.82 -1.57
C LEU A 81 -33.92 -26.74 -2.65
N PRO A 82 -33.79 -28.07 -2.50
CA PRO A 82 -34.50 -29.04 -3.33
C PRO A 82 -36.01 -28.72 -3.37
N PHE A 83 -36.58 -28.63 -4.57
CA PHE A 83 -37.98 -28.26 -4.83
C PHE A 83 -38.41 -26.82 -4.49
N TYR A 84 -37.48 -25.96 -4.02
CA TYR A 84 -37.73 -24.54 -3.67
C TYR A 84 -36.56 -23.63 -4.13
N SER A 85 -36.25 -23.63 -5.43
CA SER A 85 -35.14 -22.85 -6.01
C SER A 85 -35.31 -21.32 -5.97
N SER A 86 -36.54 -20.83 -5.78
CA SER A 86 -36.84 -19.40 -5.66
C SER A 86 -36.38 -18.77 -4.34
N LEU A 87 -35.92 -19.59 -3.38
CA LEU A 87 -35.38 -19.18 -2.09
C LEU A 87 -33.86 -19.33 -2.05
N SER A 88 -33.19 -19.11 -3.18
CA SER A 88 -31.73 -19.16 -3.26
C SER A 88 -31.09 -17.87 -2.76
N SER A 89 -29.92 -18.01 -2.16
CA SER A 89 -28.99 -16.89 -1.97
C SER A 89 -28.52 -16.39 -3.33
N SER A 90 -28.25 -15.09 -3.39
CA SER A 90 -27.59 -14.47 -4.52
C SER A 90 -26.48 -13.57 -4.04
N GLY A 91 -25.60 -13.19 -4.95
CA GLY A 91 -24.49 -12.35 -4.62
C GLY A 91 -23.91 -11.67 -5.83
N ILE A 92 -23.22 -10.58 -5.54
CA ILE A 92 -22.62 -9.72 -6.54
C ILE A 92 -21.14 -9.64 -6.23
N ILE A 93 -20.30 -10.03 -7.18
CA ILE A 93 -18.87 -9.74 -7.12
C ILE A 93 -18.58 -8.49 -7.94
N THR A 94 -17.80 -7.57 -7.38
CA THR A 94 -17.34 -6.37 -8.09
C THR A 94 -15.82 -6.32 -8.04
N LEU A 95 -15.22 -6.00 -9.18
CA LEU A 95 -13.78 -5.84 -9.38
C LEU A 95 -13.51 -4.37 -9.68
N ASP A 96 -12.64 -3.72 -8.92
CA ASP A 96 -12.21 -2.35 -9.14
C ASP A 96 -10.67 -2.21 -9.05
N PRO A 97 -9.95 -2.32 -10.19
CA PRO A 97 -8.49 -2.27 -10.26
C PRO A 97 -7.82 -0.98 -9.78
N GLY A 98 -8.57 0.12 -9.63
CA GLY A 98 -8.07 1.41 -9.14
C GLY A 98 -8.89 1.95 -7.97
N GLY A 99 -9.61 1.06 -7.29
CA GLY A 99 -10.54 1.43 -6.22
C GLY A 99 -9.91 1.50 -4.83
N SER A 100 -8.63 1.15 -4.66
CA SER A 100 -7.93 1.16 -3.37
C SER A 100 -6.57 1.87 -3.50
N SER A 101 -5.94 2.17 -2.37
CA SER A 101 -4.64 2.83 -2.35
C SER A 101 -3.90 2.52 -1.05
N ILE A 102 -2.59 2.39 -1.12
CA ILE A 102 -1.71 2.35 0.03
C ILE A 102 -0.91 3.64 0.07
N ASN A 103 -1.00 4.34 1.20
CA ASN A 103 -0.19 5.52 1.47
C ASN A 103 0.77 5.18 2.62
N ILE A 104 2.07 5.25 2.35
CA ILE A 104 3.12 5.04 3.35
C ILE A 104 3.78 6.39 3.57
N SER A 105 3.69 6.92 4.79
CA SER A 105 4.42 8.11 5.19
C SER A 105 5.56 7.74 6.14
N LEU A 106 6.75 8.23 5.82
CA LEU A 106 7.88 8.27 6.74
C LEU A 106 7.91 9.66 7.36
N GLU A 107 7.54 9.73 8.63
CA GLU A 107 7.52 10.97 9.41
C GLU A 107 8.63 10.97 10.46
N ASN A 108 9.18 12.16 10.73
CA ASN A 108 10.22 12.33 11.75
C ASN A 108 11.46 11.46 11.47
N ILE A 109 11.87 11.44 10.20
CA ILE A 109 13.06 10.72 9.77
C ILE A 109 14.26 11.33 10.51
N SER A 110 14.98 10.47 11.22
CA SER A 110 16.18 10.88 11.94
C SER A 110 17.25 11.38 10.97
N GLU A 111 18.17 12.17 11.49
CA GLU A 111 19.32 12.64 10.74
C GLU A 111 20.07 11.47 10.10
N VAL A 112 20.37 11.61 8.81
CA VAL A 112 21.10 10.62 8.01
C VAL A 112 22.52 11.13 7.80
N SER A 113 23.50 10.26 8.04
CA SER A 113 24.90 10.52 7.67
C SER A 113 25.24 9.70 6.42
N LYS A 114 25.75 10.36 5.39
CA LYS A 114 26.12 9.73 4.11
C LYS A 114 27.53 10.15 3.70
N ASP A 115 28.34 9.17 3.35
CA ASP A 115 29.61 9.38 2.66
C ASP A 115 29.33 9.38 1.15
N VAL A 116 29.87 10.38 0.46
CA VAL A 116 29.57 10.71 -0.93
C VAL A 116 30.88 10.76 -1.69
N GLU A 117 30.95 10.07 -2.82
CA GLU A 117 32.12 10.01 -3.69
C GLU A 117 31.74 10.44 -5.12
N GLY A 118 32.65 11.15 -5.78
CA GLY A 118 32.46 11.62 -7.15
C GLY A 118 31.27 12.58 -7.33
N PHE A 119 30.55 12.46 -8.45
CA PHE A 119 29.40 13.30 -8.75
C PHE A 119 28.10 12.66 -8.25
N THR A 120 27.53 13.19 -7.17
CA THR A 120 26.32 12.65 -6.53
C THR A 120 25.39 13.78 -6.12
N THR A 121 24.08 13.59 -6.27
CA THR A 121 23.07 14.53 -5.79
C THR A 121 22.21 13.89 -4.71
N ILE A 122 22.02 14.61 -3.60
CA ILE A 122 21.07 14.28 -2.54
C ILE A 122 19.90 15.25 -2.65
N HIS A 123 18.69 14.72 -2.75
CA HIS A 123 17.46 15.50 -2.88
C HIS A 123 16.69 15.57 -1.55
N ASN A 124 15.69 16.44 -1.49
CA ASN A 124 14.72 16.50 -0.40
C ASN A 124 15.36 16.67 0.99
N ILE A 125 16.20 17.67 1.16
CA ILE A 125 16.88 17.98 2.42
C ILE A 125 16.17 19.14 3.11
N THR A 126 15.88 19.00 4.41
CA THR A 126 15.28 20.05 5.23
C THR A 126 16.32 20.84 6.03
N ASN A 127 17.36 20.18 6.52
CA ASN A 127 18.46 20.81 7.26
C ASN A 127 19.75 20.01 7.07
N VAL A 128 20.88 20.71 7.11
CA VAL A 128 22.23 20.11 7.04
C VAL A 128 22.94 20.48 8.33
N SER A 129 23.25 19.48 9.14
CA SER A 129 23.89 19.62 10.45
C SER A 129 25.41 19.57 10.35
N SER A 130 25.93 18.76 9.42
CA SER A 130 27.36 18.57 9.20
C SER A 130 27.65 18.46 7.70
N LEU A 131 28.72 19.11 7.26
CA LEU A 131 29.21 18.98 5.90
C LEU A 131 30.73 19.09 5.90
N ARG A 132 31.40 18.00 5.56
CA ARG A 132 32.85 17.87 5.59
C ARG A 132 33.36 17.30 4.27
N MET A 133 34.40 17.90 3.71
CA MET A 133 35.21 17.26 2.68
C MET A 133 36.18 16.30 3.35
N TRP A 134 36.33 15.09 2.80
CA TRP A 134 37.24 14.07 3.32
C TRP A 134 37.87 13.29 2.18
N THR A 135 39.20 13.19 2.13
CA THR A 135 39.91 12.31 1.18
C THR A 135 41.25 11.86 1.75
N ASP A 136 41.63 10.61 1.48
CA ASP A 136 42.94 10.06 1.86
C ASP A 136 44.07 10.52 0.91
N ASP A 137 43.74 10.73 -0.36
CA ASP A 137 44.65 11.19 -1.40
C ASP A 137 44.07 12.45 -2.06
N LEU A 138 44.51 13.62 -1.60
CA LEU A 138 44.06 14.89 -2.17
C LEU A 138 44.77 15.13 -3.51
N GLU A 139 44.02 15.17 -4.61
CA GLU A 139 44.55 15.45 -5.94
C GLU A 139 44.31 16.92 -6.34
N ALA A 140 45.08 17.39 -7.32
CA ALA A 140 44.86 18.71 -7.89
C ALA A 140 43.55 18.71 -8.72
N GLY A 141 42.63 19.61 -8.39
CA GLY A 141 41.31 19.64 -8.99
C GLY A 141 40.38 20.65 -8.31
N GLU A 142 39.13 20.67 -8.77
CA GLU A 142 38.04 21.43 -8.15
C GLU A 142 37.04 20.47 -7.53
N TYR A 143 36.87 20.57 -6.22
CA TYR A 143 35.86 19.83 -5.47
C TYR A 143 34.72 20.79 -5.14
N THR A 144 33.48 20.42 -5.43
CA THR A 144 32.35 21.36 -5.29
C THR A 144 31.19 20.78 -4.50
N VAL A 145 30.55 21.64 -3.73
CA VAL A 145 29.21 21.42 -3.17
C VAL A 145 28.32 22.51 -3.70
N SER A 146 27.29 22.14 -4.45
CA SER A 146 26.33 23.07 -5.05
C SER A 146 24.94 22.83 -4.49
N ILE A 147 24.20 23.92 -4.29
CA ILE A 147 22.85 23.90 -3.74
C ILE A 147 21.87 23.96 -4.92
N ASN A 148 20.86 23.10 -4.91
CA ASN A 148 19.79 23.02 -5.90
C ASN A 148 20.26 22.75 -7.32
N ASN A 149 21.33 21.97 -7.45
CA ASN A 149 21.99 21.65 -8.73
C ASN A 149 22.32 22.90 -9.57
N SER A 150 22.53 24.05 -8.88
CA SER A 150 22.82 25.32 -9.50
C SER A 150 24.32 25.54 -9.52
N THR A 151 24.88 25.90 -10.68
CA THR A 151 26.25 26.38 -10.76
C THR A 151 26.44 27.72 -10.04
N GLU A 152 25.36 28.40 -9.69
CA GLU A 152 25.36 29.77 -9.18
C GLU A 152 25.55 29.84 -7.66
N ASN A 153 25.03 28.85 -6.93
CA ASN A 153 25.09 28.76 -5.47
C ASN A 153 25.94 27.55 -5.09
N ARG A 154 27.25 27.74 -4.93
CA ARG A 154 28.18 26.64 -4.69
C ARG A 154 29.36 27.06 -3.83
N THR A 155 29.96 26.11 -3.14
CA THR A 155 31.31 26.26 -2.58
C THR A 155 32.25 25.35 -3.33
N SER A 156 33.28 25.96 -3.93
CA SER A 156 34.35 25.28 -4.66
C SER A 156 35.62 25.28 -3.80
N ILE A 157 36.28 24.13 -3.73
CA ILE A 157 37.59 23.96 -3.12
C ILE A 157 38.56 23.67 -4.27
N PHE A 158 39.46 24.62 -4.52
CA PHE A 158 40.50 24.53 -5.53
C PHE A 158 41.79 24.02 -4.91
N VAL A 159 42.24 22.88 -5.43
CA VAL A 159 43.53 22.27 -5.09
C VAL A 159 44.47 22.48 -6.28
N TYR A 160 45.49 23.29 -6.08
CA TYR A 160 46.45 23.60 -7.13
C TYR A 160 47.66 22.65 -7.10
N PRO A 161 48.28 22.36 -8.26
CA PRO A 161 49.47 21.49 -8.32
C PRO A 161 50.65 21.97 -7.46
N ASN A 162 50.76 23.29 -7.23
CA ASN A 162 51.76 23.90 -6.36
C ASN A 162 51.44 23.75 -4.86
N GLY A 163 50.43 22.97 -4.51
CA GLY A 163 50.01 22.75 -3.14
C GLY A 163 49.15 23.87 -2.53
N ALA A 164 48.78 24.91 -3.29
CA ALA A 164 47.86 25.93 -2.80
C ALA A 164 46.45 25.36 -2.66
N LEU A 165 45.77 25.76 -1.58
CA LEU A 165 44.40 25.36 -1.26
C LEU A 165 43.57 26.61 -1.05
N VAL A 166 42.55 26.79 -1.87
CA VAL A 166 41.66 27.96 -1.83
C VAL A 166 40.23 27.47 -1.85
N THR A 167 39.39 28.01 -0.97
CA THR A 167 37.95 27.80 -1.05
C THR A 167 37.28 29.09 -1.49
N GLU A 168 36.30 28.95 -2.35
CA GLU A 168 35.51 30.07 -2.84
C GLU A 168 34.02 29.71 -2.80
N THR A 169 33.25 30.53 -2.11
CA THR A 169 31.81 30.41 -2.03
C THR A 169 31.18 31.41 -3.00
N PHE A 170 30.29 30.93 -3.85
CA PHE A 170 29.55 31.68 -4.84
C PHE A 170 28.06 31.69 -4.47
N ALA A 171 27.42 32.86 -4.61
CA ALA A 171 25.97 32.99 -4.60
C ALA A 171 25.53 33.80 -5.82
N ASN A 172 24.56 33.29 -6.59
CA ASN A 172 24.07 33.89 -7.84
C ASN A 172 25.23 34.26 -8.80
N ASN A 173 26.18 33.33 -8.99
CA ASN A 173 27.41 33.49 -9.80
C ASN A 173 28.38 34.59 -9.31
N SER A 174 28.12 35.19 -8.15
CA SER A 174 29.02 36.19 -7.55
C SER A 174 29.84 35.55 -6.45
N SER A 175 31.17 35.73 -6.50
CA SER A 175 32.05 35.33 -5.41
C SER A 175 31.72 36.13 -4.15
N ARG A 176 31.48 35.41 -3.07
CA ARG A 176 30.97 35.92 -1.80
C ARG A 176 32.00 35.81 -0.69
N GLY A 177 32.76 34.73 -0.68
CA GLY A 177 33.87 34.55 0.25
C GLY A 177 34.98 33.76 -0.41
N ARG A 178 36.21 34.25 -0.34
CA ARG A 178 37.41 33.55 -0.81
C ARG A 178 38.39 33.39 0.33
N ILE A 179 38.66 32.15 0.72
CA ILE A 179 39.53 31.81 1.85
C ILE A 179 40.75 31.07 1.30
N THR A 180 41.94 31.57 1.61
CA THR A 180 43.19 30.87 1.27
C THR A 180 43.63 30.06 2.49
N LEU A 181 43.58 28.73 2.37
CA LEU A 181 43.94 27.81 3.44
C LEU A 181 45.44 27.49 3.45
N ARG A 182 46.03 27.41 2.25
CA ARG A 182 47.47 27.25 2.05
C ARG A 182 47.92 28.08 0.85
N SER A 183 48.92 28.91 1.05
CA SER A 183 49.64 29.57 -0.05
C SER A 183 50.67 28.61 -0.65
N GLY A 184 50.61 28.36 -1.95
CA GLY A 184 51.62 27.57 -2.66
C GLY A 184 52.80 28.45 -3.11
N GLY A 185 54.02 28.04 -2.78
CA GLY A 185 55.25 28.69 -3.20
C GLY A 185 55.82 28.16 -4.53
N MET A 186 56.80 28.87 -5.09
CA MET A 186 57.59 28.36 -6.22
C MET A 186 58.40 27.14 -5.77
N GLY A 187 58.08 25.96 -6.32
CA GLY A 187 58.76 24.70 -5.98
C GLY A 187 58.03 23.83 -4.95
N ASP A 188 56.92 24.30 -4.38
CA ASP A 188 56.05 23.46 -3.57
C ASP A 188 55.32 22.45 -4.48
N SER A 189 55.31 21.18 -4.08
CA SER A 189 54.43 20.16 -4.66
C SER A 189 53.28 19.87 -3.68
N LEU A 190 52.16 19.38 -4.19
CA LEU A 190 51.09 18.81 -3.37
C LEU A 190 51.60 17.50 -2.72
N ILE A 191 52.35 17.59 -1.63
CA ILE A 191 52.71 16.42 -0.82
C ILE A 191 51.69 16.33 0.31
N LEU A 192 50.60 15.61 0.06
CA LEU A 192 49.63 15.19 1.08
C LEU A 192 49.42 13.68 0.92
N GLY A 193 50.31 12.89 1.51
CA GLY A 193 50.08 11.45 1.75
C GLY A 193 49.33 11.20 3.07
N ASN A 194 48.56 12.18 3.51
CA ASN A 194 47.83 12.16 4.77
C ASN A 194 46.38 12.56 4.48
N THR A 195 45.45 11.97 5.22
CA THR A 195 44.03 12.26 5.12
C THR A 195 43.73 13.74 5.32
N PHE A 196 43.06 14.34 4.33
CA PHE A 196 42.61 15.71 4.34
C PHE A 196 41.14 15.78 4.76
N GLY A 197 40.85 16.60 5.77
CA GLY A 197 39.50 16.84 6.26
C GLY A 197 39.22 18.33 6.42
N MET A 198 38.09 18.80 5.88
CA MET A 198 37.67 20.19 6.02
C MET A 198 36.18 20.28 6.33
N ASP A 199 35.83 20.86 7.47
CA ASP A 199 34.44 21.19 7.81
C ASP A 199 34.03 22.48 7.09
N LEU A 200 33.08 22.40 6.16
CA LEU A 200 32.66 23.51 5.31
C LEU A 200 31.64 24.45 6.00
N LEU A 201 30.94 23.99 7.06
CA LEU A 201 29.95 24.80 7.77
C LEU A 201 30.61 25.72 8.81
N ASN A 202 31.73 25.29 9.38
CA ASN A 202 32.41 26.00 10.47
C ASN A 202 33.71 26.69 10.03
N MET A 203 33.89 26.93 8.73
CA MET A 203 35.03 27.69 8.22
C MET A 203 34.92 29.17 8.61
N ASN A 204 35.97 29.72 9.19
CA ASN A 204 36.04 31.15 9.49
C ASN A 204 35.89 31.98 8.19
N GLN A 205 34.94 32.91 8.17
CA GLN A 205 34.59 33.74 7.01
C GLN A 205 33.87 33.02 5.85
N SER A 206 33.38 31.79 6.03
CA SER A 206 32.57 31.12 5.00
C SER A 206 31.16 31.68 4.95
N GLU A 207 30.67 31.92 3.73
CA GLU A 207 29.28 32.33 3.49
C GLU A 207 28.35 31.13 3.23
N LEU A 208 28.87 29.89 3.21
CA LEU A 208 28.07 28.70 2.94
C LEU A 208 26.90 28.53 3.92
N PRO A 209 27.06 28.70 5.25
CA PRO A 209 25.93 28.61 6.19
C PRO A 209 24.84 29.65 5.92
N VAL A 210 25.23 30.85 5.45
CA VAL A 210 24.28 31.92 5.12
C VAL A 210 23.49 31.56 3.86
N ILE A 211 24.15 31.02 2.84
CA ILE A 211 23.49 30.58 1.60
C ILE A 211 22.55 29.41 1.87
N LEU A 212 22.96 28.43 2.69
CA LEU A 212 22.09 27.34 3.13
C LEU A 212 20.87 27.88 3.89
N ASN A 213 21.07 28.80 4.83
CA ASN A 213 19.96 29.43 5.55
C ASN A 213 19.00 30.19 4.63
N ASN A 214 19.50 30.88 3.61
CA ASN A 214 18.65 31.52 2.61
C ASN A 214 17.86 30.48 1.81
N ALA A 215 18.47 29.36 1.41
CA ALA A 215 17.81 28.27 0.70
C ALA A 215 16.73 27.58 1.56
N TYR A 216 16.95 27.41 2.87
CA TYR A 216 15.94 26.87 3.79
C TYR A 216 14.69 27.75 3.90
N ASN A 217 14.85 29.07 3.73
CA ASN A 217 13.77 30.05 3.87
C ASN A 217 13.12 30.45 2.54
N ASP A 218 13.60 29.92 1.41
CA ASP A 218 13.08 30.21 0.08
C ASP A 218 12.07 29.12 -0.35
N PRO A 219 10.77 29.46 -0.49
CA PRO A 219 9.74 28.48 -0.82
C PRO A 219 9.83 27.93 -2.26
N GLU A 220 10.55 28.58 -3.17
CA GLU A 220 10.78 28.02 -4.52
C GLU A 220 12.01 27.11 -4.57
N ALA A 221 12.91 27.24 -3.60
CA ALA A 221 14.16 26.49 -3.49
C ALA A 221 14.09 25.33 -2.47
N PHE A 222 13.04 25.27 -1.66
CA PHE A 222 12.82 24.27 -0.62
C PHE A 222 11.81 23.19 -1.07
N PRO A 223 12.03 21.89 -0.77
CA PRO A 223 13.19 21.35 -0.09
C PRO A 223 14.44 21.34 -0.97
N LEU A 224 15.60 21.51 -0.34
CA LEU A 224 16.83 21.72 -1.10
C LEU A 224 17.46 20.39 -1.55
N SER A 225 18.30 20.47 -2.58
CA SER A 225 19.20 19.40 -2.97
C SER A 225 20.65 19.85 -2.88
N LEU A 226 21.55 18.92 -2.58
CA LEU A 226 23.00 19.14 -2.60
C LEU A 226 23.63 18.26 -3.66
N THR A 227 24.32 18.88 -4.61
CA THR A 227 25.13 18.17 -5.60
C THR A 227 26.60 18.31 -5.25
N PHE A 228 27.25 17.17 -5.06
CA PHE A 228 28.66 17.03 -4.72
C PHE A 228 29.44 16.67 -5.97
N ASN A 229 30.66 17.19 -6.08
CA ASN A 229 31.69 16.72 -6.99
C ASN A 229 32.96 16.48 -6.17
N GLY A 230 33.18 15.23 -5.75
CA GLY A 230 34.27 14.87 -4.87
C GLY A 230 33.87 13.98 -3.71
N SER A 231 34.78 13.88 -2.75
CA SER A 231 34.66 13.05 -1.56
C SER A 231 34.19 13.90 -0.36
N PHE A 232 32.98 13.65 0.11
CA PHE A 232 32.33 14.41 1.18
C PHE A 232 31.59 13.50 2.15
N GLN A 233 31.58 13.88 3.42
CA GLN A 233 30.69 13.34 4.44
C GLN A 233 29.66 14.42 4.79
N VAL A 234 28.38 14.07 4.72
CA VAL A 234 27.27 14.98 5.00
C VAL A 234 26.30 14.34 5.99
N SER A 235 25.89 15.12 6.99
CA SER A 235 24.80 14.76 7.89
C SER A 235 23.65 15.74 7.69
N TYR A 236 22.46 15.19 7.43
CA TYR A 236 21.30 16.00 7.04
C TYR A 236 20.00 15.36 7.50
N THR A 237 18.97 16.18 7.70
CA THR A 237 17.60 15.71 7.92
C THR A 237 16.86 15.71 6.58
N PRO A 238 16.37 14.56 6.11
CA PRO A 238 15.55 14.52 4.90
C PRO A 238 14.15 15.11 5.17
N VAL A 239 13.41 15.37 4.08
CA VAL A 239 11.97 15.68 4.14
C VAL A 239 11.21 14.39 4.46
N ASN A 240 10.06 14.52 5.12
CA ASN A 240 9.13 13.41 5.24
C ASN A 240 8.77 12.88 3.85
N GLU A 241 8.93 11.58 3.64
CA GLU A 241 8.62 10.96 2.35
C GLU A 241 7.24 10.30 2.40
N THR A 242 6.51 10.42 1.31
CA THR A 242 5.24 9.72 1.14
C THR A 242 5.26 8.92 -0.15
N LEU A 243 5.05 7.62 -0.03
CA LEU A 243 4.86 6.73 -1.15
C LEU A 243 3.36 6.40 -1.27
N ASN A 244 2.77 6.80 -2.40
CA ASN A 244 1.36 6.53 -2.71
C ASN A 244 1.28 5.51 -3.84
N ILE A 245 0.72 4.35 -3.54
CA ILE A 245 0.56 3.25 -4.49
C ILE A 245 -0.93 3.06 -4.75
N SER A 246 -1.34 3.25 -6.01
CA SER A 246 -2.71 2.95 -6.44
C SER A 246 -2.86 1.44 -6.62
N THR A 247 -3.85 0.87 -5.96
CA THR A 247 -4.16 -0.55 -6.04
C THR A 247 -5.64 -0.78 -6.34
N GLY A 248 -6.02 -2.04 -6.44
CA GLY A 248 -7.43 -2.41 -6.61
C GLY A 248 -7.93 -3.32 -5.51
N TYR A 249 -9.24 -3.47 -5.51
CA TYR A 249 -9.93 -4.45 -4.68
C TYR A 249 -10.92 -5.25 -5.53
N PHE A 250 -11.34 -6.38 -4.98
CA PHE A 250 -12.61 -6.97 -5.37
C PHE A 250 -13.42 -7.32 -4.14
N ASN A 251 -14.73 -7.24 -4.24
CA ASN A 251 -15.62 -7.59 -3.14
C ASN A 251 -16.75 -8.48 -3.61
N TYR A 252 -17.21 -9.34 -2.72
CA TYR A 252 -18.45 -10.09 -2.82
C TYR A 252 -19.45 -9.50 -1.83
N ARG A 253 -20.65 -9.19 -2.30
CA ARG A 253 -21.78 -8.77 -1.46
C ARG A 253 -22.88 -9.80 -1.56
N ALA A 254 -23.22 -10.41 -0.42
CA ALA A 254 -24.35 -11.33 -0.31
C ALA A 254 -25.69 -10.58 -0.40
N SER A 255 -26.71 -11.31 -0.85
CA SER A 255 -28.12 -10.94 -0.82
C SER A 255 -28.89 -12.18 -0.37
N ASN A 256 -28.87 -12.40 0.94
CA ASN A 256 -29.49 -13.52 1.64
C ASN A 256 -30.94 -13.18 2.05
N ASN A 257 -31.80 -14.19 2.13
CA ASN A 257 -33.20 -14.02 2.49
C ASN A 257 -33.47 -14.32 3.98
N TYR A 258 -32.71 -15.25 4.58
CA TYR A 258 -32.94 -15.78 5.93
C TYR A 258 -31.72 -15.68 6.86
N TRP A 259 -30.55 -15.38 6.33
CA TRP A 259 -29.30 -15.11 7.03
C TRP A 259 -28.84 -13.67 6.83
N ILE A 260 -27.90 -13.23 7.68
CA ILE A 260 -27.34 -11.89 7.56
C ILE A 260 -26.54 -11.72 6.27
N ASP A 261 -26.69 -10.56 5.63
CA ASP A 261 -25.83 -10.17 4.52
C ASP A 261 -24.43 -9.88 5.01
N GLN A 262 -23.45 -10.45 4.32
CA GLN A 262 -22.04 -10.22 4.56
C GLN A 262 -21.37 -9.68 3.30
N GLU A 263 -20.39 -8.84 3.49
CA GLU A 263 -19.55 -8.31 2.43
C GLU A 263 -18.11 -8.77 2.68
N LEU A 264 -17.53 -9.49 1.72
CA LEU A 264 -16.14 -9.91 1.76
C LEU A 264 -15.35 -9.08 0.77
N ILE A 265 -14.31 -8.41 1.22
CA ILE A 265 -13.47 -7.53 0.41
C ILE A 265 -12.06 -8.11 0.44
N PHE A 266 -11.44 -8.26 -0.73
CA PHE A 266 -10.01 -8.51 -0.84
C PHE A 266 -9.34 -7.24 -1.35
N GLU A 267 -8.43 -6.70 -0.57
CA GLU A 267 -7.59 -5.56 -0.93
C GLU A 267 -6.21 -5.68 -0.30
N ASN A 268 -5.15 -5.31 -1.03
CA ASN A 268 -3.79 -5.23 -0.51
C ASN A 268 -3.32 -6.48 0.27
N GLY A 269 -3.73 -7.68 -0.13
CA GLY A 269 -3.35 -8.95 0.51
C GLY A 269 -4.15 -9.28 1.78
N ALA A 270 -5.13 -8.46 2.13
CA ALA A 270 -6.04 -8.68 3.24
C ALA A 270 -7.43 -9.09 2.76
N VAL A 271 -8.08 -9.99 3.52
CA VAL A 271 -9.50 -10.27 3.43
C VAL A 271 -10.19 -9.53 4.57
N ILE A 272 -11.17 -8.71 4.22
CA ILE A 272 -11.99 -7.95 5.16
C ILE A 272 -13.41 -8.51 5.07
N LEU A 273 -13.91 -9.01 6.20
CA LEU A 273 -15.30 -9.40 6.37
C LEU A 273 -16.04 -8.25 7.02
N LYS A 274 -17.12 -7.78 6.39
CA LYS A 274 -18.00 -6.74 6.92
C LYS A 274 -19.40 -7.31 7.13
N GLN A 275 -19.90 -7.15 8.34
CA GLN A 275 -21.22 -7.61 8.78
C GLN A 275 -21.92 -6.49 9.55
N GLY A 276 -22.91 -5.85 8.91
CA GLY A 276 -23.60 -4.70 9.50
C GLY A 276 -22.65 -3.53 9.78
N ARG A 277 -22.38 -3.26 11.08
CA ARG A 277 -21.49 -2.16 11.54
C ARG A 277 -20.09 -2.63 11.92
N ASN A 278 -19.84 -3.93 11.95
CA ASN A 278 -18.57 -4.49 12.38
C ASN A 278 -17.80 -5.01 11.15
N SER A 279 -16.49 -4.89 11.21
CA SER A 279 -15.59 -5.47 10.22
C SER A 279 -14.47 -6.23 10.92
N GLU A 280 -14.08 -7.35 10.35
CA GLU A 280 -12.94 -8.15 10.74
C GLU A 280 -11.96 -8.21 9.57
N ILE A 281 -10.66 -8.19 9.87
CA ILE A 281 -9.61 -8.24 8.86
C ILE A 281 -8.66 -9.39 9.15
N ARG A 282 -8.27 -10.11 8.10
CA ARG A 282 -7.20 -11.10 8.11
C ARG A 282 -6.26 -10.80 6.97
N SER A 283 -4.98 -10.63 7.27
CA SER A 283 -3.92 -10.40 6.29
C SER A 283 -2.72 -11.29 6.58
N CYS A 284 -1.95 -11.63 5.55
CA CYS A 284 -0.64 -12.25 5.70
C CYS A 284 0.42 -11.19 6.06
N PRO A 285 1.58 -11.57 6.62
CA PRO A 285 2.65 -10.59 6.86
C PRO A 285 3.11 -9.99 5.53
N PHE A 286 2.96 -8.67 5.38
CA PHE A 286 3.31 -7.92 4.17
C PHE A 286 4.45 -6.92 4.39
N MET A 287 5.03 -6.90 5.60
CA MET A 287 6.09 -6.00 6.01
C MET A 287 7.14 -6.75 6.82
N SER A 288 8.41 -6.51 6.52
CA SER A 288 9.53 -7.00 7.31
C SER A 288 10.68 -5.99 7.35
N PHE A 289 11.43 -6.03 8.45
CA PHE A 289 12.62 -5.20 8.66
C PHE A 289 13.84 -6.08 8.69
N GLU A 290 14.85 -5.74 7.88
CA GLU A 290 16.15 -6.39 7.97
C GLU A 290 17.06 -5.60 8.93
N ASN A 291 17.55 -6.29 9.97
CA ASN A 291 18.20 -5.66 11.13
C ASN A 291 19.59 -5.06 10.82
N ASN A 292 20.14 -5.29 9.62
CA ASN A 292 21.49 -4.84 9.26
C ASN A 292 21.53 -3.67 8.27
N ASP A 293 20.51 -3.50 7.41
CA ASP A 293 20.57 -2.56 6.28
C ASP A 293 19.57 -1.40 6.36
N SER A 294 18.79 -1.29 7.45
CA SER A 294 17.72 -0.28 7.58
C SER A 294 16.69 -0.33 6.44
N LEU A 295 16.59 -1.46 5.74
CA LEU A 295 15.69 -1.65 4.61
C LEU A 295 14.32 -2.14 5.09
N LEU A 296 13.28 -1.44 4.63
CA LEU A 296 11.89 -1.82 4.81
C LEU A 296 11.45 -2.66 3.60
N HIS A 297 11.24 -3.95 3.81
CA HIS A 297 10.63 -4.81 2.79
C HIS A 297 9.12 -4.78 2.96
N MET A 298 8.42 -4.41 1.89
CA MET A 298 6.97 -4.38 1.87
C MET A 298 6.43 -5.00 0.58
N SER A 299 5.52 -5.95 0.71
CA SER A 299 4.84 -6.61 -0.40
C SER A 299 3.47 -5.97 -0.61
N VAL A 300 3.22 -5.43 -1.80
CA VAL A 300 1.95 -4.80 -2.15
C VAL A 300 1.22 -5.64 -3.20
N PHE A 301 -0.04 -5.97 -2.90
CA PHE A 301 -0.88 -6.74 -3.80
C PHE A 301 -1.79 -5.82 -4.60
N ASN A 302 -1.64 -5.85 -5.93
CA ASN A 302 -2.50 -5.10 -6.83
C ASN A 302 -3.49 -6.02 -7.57
N ILE A 303 -4.66 -5.48 -7.88
CA ILE A 303 -5.69 -6.14 -8.67
C ILE A 303 -5.67 -5.51 -10.06
N THR A 304 -5.47 -6.33 -11.09
CA THR A 304 -5.45 -5.89 -12.49
C THR A 304 -6.69 -6.39 -13.25
N GLY A 305 -7.00 -5.77 -14.38
CA GLY A 305 -8.12 -6.14 -15.24
C GLY A 305 -9.03 -4.97 -15.58
N LYS A 306 -10.27 -5.26 -15.96
CA LYS A 306 -11.28 -4.24 -16.25
C LYS A 306 -12.28 -4.17 -15.10
N LYS A 307 -12.58 -2.95 -14.64
CA LYS A 307 -13.66 -2.71 -13.69
C LYS A 307 -14.95 -3.38 -14.18
N SER A 308 -15.52 -4.25 -13.37
CA SER A 308 -16.66 -5.07 -13.74
C SER A 308 -17.43 -5.51 -12.50
N SER A 309 -18.70 -5.87 -12.70
CA SER A 309 -19.54 -6.44 -11.66
C SER A 309 -20.34 -7.59 -12.25
N LEU A 310 -20.43 -8.69 -11.52
CA LEU A 310 -21.15 -9.89 -11.92
C LEU A 310 -22.07 -10.31 -10.78
N SER A 311 -23.36 -10.40 -11.08
CA SER A 311 -24.37 -10.93 -10.16
C SER A 311 -24.73 -12.35 -10.56
N GLY A 312 -24.95 -13.21 -9.57
CA GLY A 312 -25.42 -14.57 -9.81
C GLY A 312 -26.37 -15.01 -8.72
N ASN A 313 -27.32 -15.85 -9.11
CA ASN A 313 -28.05 -16.70 -8.20
C ASN A 313 -27.66 -18.16 -8.46
N GLY A 314 -27.92 -19.02 -7.48
CA GLY A 314 -27.62 -20.45 -7.61
C GLY A 314 -26.11 -20.77 -7.72
N ASN A 315 -25.76 -21.91 -8.33
CA ASN A 315 -24.37 -22.41 -8.50
C ASN A 315 -23.52 -21.63 -9.52
N SER A 316 -23.74 -20.33 -9.65
CA SER A 316 -22.92 -19.46 -10.49
C SER A 316 -21.54 -19.32 -9.86
N ILE A 317 -20.47 -19.57 -10.61
CA ILE A 317 -19.09 -19.52 -10.10
C ILE A 317 -18.30 -18.45 -10.85
N VAL A 318 -17.57 -17.62 -10.12
CA VAL A 318 -16.60 -16.69 -10.67
C VAL A 318 -15.20 -17.23 -10.47
N THR A 319 -14.41 -17.19 -11.54
CA THR A 319 -13.04 -17.68 -11.56
C THR A 319 -12.09 -16.50 -11.50
N LEU A 320 -11.32 -16.41 -10.43
CA LEU A 320 -10.24 -15.44 -10.28
C LEU A 320 -8.89 -16.12 -10.47
N ARG A 321 -7.96 -15.42 -11.12
CA ARG A 321 -6.59 -15.87 -11.33
C ARG A 321 -5.65 -14.95 -10.54
N VAL A 322 -4.85 -15.55 -9.67
CA VAL A 322 -3.70 -14.89 -9.06
C VAL A 322 -2.60 -14.83 -10.13
N VAL A 323 -1.97 -13.67 -10.32
CA VAL A 323 -0.81 -13.49 -11.19
C VAL A 323 0.35 -13.08 -10.28
N GLY A 324 1.57 -13.54 -10.56
CA GLY A 324 2.72 -13.41 -9.65
C GLY A 324 3.05 -11.98 -9.23
N SER A 325 3.79 -11.85 -8.13
CA SER A 325 4.29 -10.59 -7.60
C SER A 325 5.40 -10.00 -8.47
N GLU A 326 5.41 -8.67 -8.60
CA GLU A 326 6.61 -7.92 -8.97
C GLU A 326 7.18 -7.33 -7.68
N ASP A 327 8.43 -7.66 -7.37
CA ASP A 327 9.13 -7.05 -6.23
C ASP A 327 9.68 -5.69 -6.65
N TYR A 328 9.22 -4.62 -5.99
CA TYR A 328 9.78 -3.29 -6.15
C TYR A 328 10.88 -3.09 -5.10
N LEU A 329 12.14 -3.21 -5.52
CA LEU A 329 13.30 -2.83 -4.71
C LEU A 329 13.43 -1.30 -4.73
N TYR A 330 13.11 -0.66 -3.61
CA TYR A 330 13.49 0.72 -3.36
C TYR A 330 14.87 0.73 -2.70
N SER A 331 15.91 1.07 -3.47
CA SER A 331 17.21 1.47 -2.91
C SER A 331 17.31 2.99 -2.96
N ASN A 332 17.57 3.62 -1.82
CA ASN A 332 18.05 5.01 -1.75
C ASN A 332 19.52 5.14 -2.15
#